data_AF-A0A8T6N342-F1
#
_entry.id   AF-A0A8T6N342-F1
#
_cell.length_a   1.000
_cell.length_b   1.000
_cell.length_c   1.000
_cell.angle_alpha   90.00
_cell.angle_beta   90.00
_cell.angle_gamma   90.00
#
_symmetry.space_group_name_H-M   'P 1'
#
loop_
_entity.id
_entity.type
_entity.pdbx_description
1 polymer ?
#
loop_
_entity_poly.entity_id
_entity_poly.type
_entity_poly.pdbx_seq_one_letter_code
_entity_poly.pdbx_strand_id
1 'polypeptide(L)'
;MPTVLQFRRGTTSQNDAFTGAAGEITYDTDRDELRVHDGSTAGGYSSAGYVWYADVLNGQSDGTGNLGNSTTGFNTLHAKATSAQYADLAERYATDDMYEVGTVVVIGGDREATACDTDADHKVLGIVSENPAYKMNQGTEGQDIALTGRVPCKVVGEITRGDLLVTSATSGHAKSWDPANYVPGSVVGKALESKSGDGAGVIEVAVGKV
;
A
#
# COMPACT_ATOMS: atom_id res chain seq x y z
N MET A 1 -54.16 -3.16 15.50
CA MET A 1 -53.29 -2.05 15.04
C MET A 1 -51.94 -2.23 15.69
N PRO A 2 -50.82 -2.29 14.95
CA PRO A 2 -49.51 -2.32 15.61
C PRO A 2 -49.31 -1.00 16.37
N THR A 3 -49.07 -1.07 17.67
CA THR A 3 -48.64 0.09 18.47
C THR A 3 -47.16 0.35 18.20
N VAL A 4 -46.85 1.51 17.62
CA VAL A 4 -45.47 1.92 17.36
C VAL A 4 -44.84 2.41 18.66
N LEU A 5 -43.72 1.81 19.06
CA LEU A 5 -42.87 2.36 20.12
C LEU A 5 -42.02 3.49 19.52
N GLN A 6 -42.20 4.71 20.02
CA GLN A 6 -41.37 5.86 19.64
C GLN A 6 -40.41 6.20 20.78
N PHE A 7 -39.12 6.24 20.46
CA PHE A 7 -38.11 6.80 21.37
C PHE A 7 -38.15 8.33 21.35
N ARG A 8 -37.72 8.96 22.44
CA ARG A 8 -37.53 10.41 22.48
C ARG A 8 -36.56 10.81 21.36
N ARG A 9 -36.93 11.84 20.60
CA ARG A 9 -36.18 12.31 19.43
C ARG A 9 -36.06 13.82 19.40
N GLY A 10 -35.00 14.31 18.79
CA GLY A 10 -34.76 15.75 18.61
C GLY A 10 -33.54 16.00 17.74
N THR A 11 -33.33 17.26 17.39
CA THR A 11 -32.12 17.76 16.73
C THR A 11 -30.87 17.45 17.55
N THR A 12 -29.71 17.58 16.94
CA THR A 12 -28.41 17.46 17.59
C THR A 12 -28.33 18.38 18.81
N SER A 13 -28.66 19.66 18.65
CA SER A 13 -28.59 20.64 19.74
C SER A 13 -29.56 20.34 20.88
N GLN A 14 -30.75 19.80 20.57
CA GLN A 14 -31.71 19.38 21.60
C GLN A 14 -31.22 18.16 22.38
N ASN A 15 -30.58 17.20 21.71
CA ASN A 15 -29.97 16.06 22.38
C ASN A 15 -28.77 16.49 23.23
N ASP A 16 -27.85 17.31 22.69
CA ASP A 16 -26.64 17.79 23.39
C ASP A 16 -26.96 18.58 24.68
N ALA A 17 -28.11 19.24 24.74
CA ALA A 17 -28.60 19.96 25.93
C ALA A 17 -29.37 19.08 26.93
N PHE A 18 -29.66 17.82 26.60
CA PHE A 18 -30.48 16.92 27.40
C PHE A 18 -29.61 15.92 28.19
N THR A 19 -29.87 15.79 29.50
CA THR A 19 -29.29 14.73 30.35
C THR A 19 -30.35 13.66 30.61
N GLY A 20 -30.27 12.55 29.89
CA GLY A 20 -31.18 11.41 30.08
C GLY A 20 -30.83 10.57 31.30
N ALA A 21 -31.77 9.74 31.75
CA ALA A 21 -31.53 8.78 32.81
C ALA A 21 -30.57 7.65 32.36
N ALA A 22 -29.94 6.95 33.30
CA ALA A 22 -29.07 5.82 32.98
C ALA A 22 -29.81 4.74 32.17
N GLY A 23 -29.28 4.39 30.99
CA GLY A 23 -29.88 3.43 30.05
C GLY A 23 -31.00 3.99 29.18
N GLU A 24 -31.35 5.27 29.32
CA GLU A 24 -32.30 5.92 28.42
C GLU A 24 -31.73 6.00 27.00
N ILE A 25 -32.59 5.79 25.99
CA ILE A 25 -32.23 5.89 24.58
C ILE A 25 -32.96 7.07 23.95
N THR A 26 -32.21 7.94 23.27
CA THR A 26 -32.76 9.02 22.42
C THR A 26 -32.28 8.88 20.98
N TYR A 27 -32.98 9.53 20.05
CA TYR A 27 -32.62 9.56 18.63
C TYR A 27 -32.29 10.99 18.19
N ASP A 28 -31.10 11.17 17.62
CA ASP A 28 -30.64 12.41 17.01
C ASP A 28 -31.08 12.47 15.55
N THR A 29 -32.00 13.37 15.23
CA THR A 29 -32.61 13.47 13.90
C THR A 29 -31.74 14.18 12.87
N ASP A 30 -30.69 14.88 13.29
CA ASP A 30 -29.79 15.55 12.34
C ASP A 30 -28.64 14.62 11.91
N ARG A 31 -28.26 13.67 12.78
CA ARG A 31 -27.22 12.67 12.51
C ARG A 31 -27.75 11.28 12.19
N ASP A 32 -29.05 11.07 12.34
CA ASP A 32 -29.71 9.77 12.23
C ASP A 32 -29.15 8.69 13.18
N GLU A 33 -28.76 9.08 14.40
CA GLU A 33 -28.06 8.23 15.36
C GLU A 33 -28.86 7.94 16.64
N LEU A 34 -28.65 6.76 17.21
CA LEU A 34 -29.10 6.44 18.57
C LEU A 34 -28.09 6.90 19.61
N ARG A 35 -28.58 7.47 20.70
CA ARG A 35 -27.78 7.89 21.85
C ARG A 35 -28.20 7.12 23.10
N VAL A 36 -27.23 6.79 23.94
CA VAL A 36 -27.44 6.13 25.24
C VAL A 36 -26.99 7.07 26.35
N HIS A 37 -27.77 7.19 27.41
CA HIS A 37 -27.51 8.10 28.52
C HIS A 37 -27.02 7.36 29.77
N ASP A 38 -26.18 8.01 30.58
CA ASP A 38 -25.63 7.47 31.84
C ASP A 38 -26.25 8.08 33.11
N GLY A 39 -27.18 9.03 32.97
CA GLY A 39 -27.76 9.74 34.11
C GLY A 39 -27.01 11.01 34.53
N SER A 40 -25.88 11.34 33.90
CA SER A 40 -25.02 12.46 34.32
C SER A 40 -24.49 13.34 33.17
N THR A 41 -24.22 12.77 32.00
CA THR A 41 -23.60 13.44 30.87
C THR A 41 -24.66 14.07 29.96
N ALA A 42 -24.70 15.40 29.86
CA ALA A 42 -25.55 16.09 28.87
C ALA A 42 -25.15 15.70 27.44
N GLY A 43 -26.11 15.43 26.57
CA GLY A 43 -25.87 14.83 25.25
C GLY A 43 -25.82 13.32 25.26
N GLY A 44 -25.63 12.70 26.42
CA GLY A 44 -25.33 11.28 26.54
C GLY A 44 -24.16 10.89 25.64
N TYR A 45 -24.26 9.70 25.06
CA TYR A 45 -23.24 9.10 24.24
C TYR A 45 -23.85 8.64 22.91
N SER A 46 -23.33 9.10 21.78
CA SER A 46 -23.58 8.47 20.47
C SER A 46 -22.99 7.06 20.51
N SER A 47 -23.82 6.04 20.76
CA SER A 47 -23.39 4.66 21.05
C SER A 47 -21.98 4.57 21.68
N ALA A 48 -21.71 5.26 22.80
CA ALA A 48 -20.33 5.32 23.30
C ALA A 48 -19.97 4.07 24.10
N GLY A 49 -18.68 3.75 24.02
CA GLY A 49 -18.07 2.56 24.61
C GLY A 49 -17.68 1.58 23.51
N TYR A 50 -17.83 0.30 23.81
CA TYR A 50 -17.63 -0.77 22.84
C TYR A 50 -18.88 -0.93 22.00
N VAL A 51 -18.77 -0.71 20.69
CA VAL A 51 -19.84 -1.08 19.76
C VAL A 51 -19.54 -2.46 19.21
N TRP A 52 -20.33 -3.45 19.62
CA TRP A 52 -20.19 -4.83 19.17
C TRP A 52 -21.02 -5.02 17.91
N TYR A 53 -20.35 -5.25 16.79
CA TYR A 53 -20.97 -5.64 15.54
C TYR A 53 -20.54 -7.06 15.20
N ALA A 54 -21.47 -7.87 14.67
CA ALA A 54 -21.12 -9.16 14.10
C ALA A 54 -20.24 -8.98 12.85
N ASP A 55 -20.61 -8.00 12.01
CA ASP A 55 -19.89 -7.63 10.81
C ASP A 55 -19.93 -6.10 10.61
N VAL A 56 -18.86 -5.53 10.02
CA VAL A 56 -18.83 -4.15 9.52
C VAL A 56 -18.84 -4.21 7.99
N LEU A 57 -20.01 -4.00 7.38
CA LEU A 57 -20.17 -4.05 5.92
C LEU A 57 -20.13 -2.64 5.33
N ASN A 58 -19.43 -2.49 4.21
CA ASN A 58 -19.58 -1.33 3.37
C ASN A 58 -20.89 -1.45 2.58
N GLY A 59 -21.83 -0.53 2.80
CA GLY A 59 -23.16 -0.53 2.16
C GLY A 59 -23.19 -0.01 0.72
N GLN A 60 -22.04 0.37 0.15
CA GLN A 60 -21.92 0.87 -1.22
C GLN A 60 -21.37 -0.22 -2.13
N SER A 61 -21.97 -0.43 -3.31
CA SER A 61 -21.39 -1.30 -4.35
C SER A 61 -20.11 -0.64 -4.88
N ASP A 62 -18.96 -1.13 -4.44
CA ASP A 62 -17.62 -0.65 -4.83
C ASP A 62 -17.17 0.69 -4.24
N GLY A 63 -17.83 1.16 -3.17
CA GLY A 63 -17.39 2.36 -2.45
C GLY A 63 -16.13 2.13 -1.60
N THR A 64 -15.43 3.19 -1.21
CA THR A 64 -14.38 3.11 -0.18
C THR A 64 -15.02 3.10 1.21
N GLY A 65 -14.87 2.01 1.96
CA GLY A 65 -15.23 1.94 3.37
C GLY A 65 -14.02 2.33 4.24
N ASN A 66 -13.96 3.59 4.67
CA ASN A 66 -12.82 4.06 5.46
C ASN A 66 -12.93 3.62 6.93
N LEU A 67 -11.84 3.07 7.48
CA LEU A 67 -11.64 2.90 8.92
C LEU A 67 -10.81 4.08 9.45
N GLY A 68 -11.48 5.21 9.71
CA GLY A 68 -10.88 6.50 10.03
C GLY A 68 -11.03 7.54 8.90
N ASN A 69 -10.38 8.70 9.01
CA ASN A 69 -10.31 9.73 7.97
C ASN A 69 -8.99 10.52 8.06
N SER A 70 -8.80 11.50 7.16
CA SER A 70 -7.56 12.30 7.08
C SER A 70 -7.22 13.12 8.32
N THR A 71 -8.20 13.36 9.20
CA THR A 71 -8.05 14.13 10.44
C THR A 71 -8.01 13.22 11.68
N THR A 72 -8.75 12.11 11.66
CA THR A 72 -8.87 11.17 12.79
C THR A 72 -8.72 9.73 12.31
N GLY A 73 -7.53 9.16 12.51
CA GLY A 73 -7.20 7.77 12.17
C GLY A 73 -6.89 6.92 13.40
N PHE A 74 -6.77 5.61 13.19
CA PHE A 74 -6.29 4.68 14.21
C PHE A 74 -4.76 4.62 14.20
N ASN A 75 -4.13 4.57 15.38
CA ASN A 75 -2.69 4.31 15.48
C ASN A 75 -2.33 2.86 15.11
N THR A 76 -3.19 1.90 15.50
CA THR A 76 -3.01 0.48 15.22
C THR A 76 -4.32 -0.10 14.72
N LEU A 77 -4.27 -0.82 13.59
CA LEU A 77 -5.38 -1.62 13.08
C LEU A 77 -5.07 -3.11 13.25
N HIS A 78 -5.93 -3.82 13.97
CA HIS A 78 -5.87 -5.27 14.08
C HIS A 78 -6.84 -5.89 13.06
N ALA A 79 -6.33 -6.17 11.86
CA ALA A 79 -7.11 -6.77 10.78
C ALA A 79 -6.29 -7.85 10.05
N LYS A 80 -6.98 -8.81 9.45
CA LYS A 80 -6.37 -9.79 8.54
C LYS A 80 -6.58 -9.32 7.10
N ALA A 81 -5.50 -8.92 6.43
CA ALA A 81 -5.54 -8.73 4.98
C ALA A 81 -5.71 -10.09 4.29
N THR A 82 -6.76 -10.25 3.49
CA THR A 82 -7.03 -11.51 2.75
C THR A 82 -6.36 -11.56 1.39
N SER A 83 -6.08 -10.40 0.79
CA SER A 83 -5.47 -10.27 -0.54
C SER A 83 -4.88 -8.87 -0.71
N ALA A 84 -3.87 -8.75 -1.58
CA ALA A 84 -3.40 -7.47 -2.11
C ALA A 84 -3.69 -7.43 -3.62
N GLN A 85 -4.01 -6.25 -4.15
CA GLN A 85 -4.23 -6.06 -5.59
C GLN A 85 -2.92 -6.13 -6.38
N TYR A 86 -1.84 -5.66 -5.77
CA TYR A 86 -0.50 -5.64 -6.34
C TYR A 86 0.44 -6.57 -5.57
N ALA A 87 1.61 -6.87 -6.13
CA ALA A 87 2.43 -8.00 -5.70
C ALA A 87 3.78 -7.62 -5.09
N ASP A 88 4.08 -6.32 -4.96
CA ASP A 88 5.37 -5.82 -4.51
C ASP A 88 5.31 -4.88 -3.31
N LEU A 89 6.40 -4.93 -2.54
CA LEU A 89 6.77 -4.00 -1.48
C LEU A 89 7.80 -3.05 -2.07
N ALA A 90 7.48 -1.77 -2.07
CA ALA A 90 8.38 -0.73 -2.55
C ALA A 90 8.64 0.32 -1.48
N GLU A 91 9.80 0.97 -1.58
CA GLU A 91 10.14 2.15 -0.79
C GLU A 91 10.42 3.32 -1.73
N ARG A 92 10.07 4.51 -1.28
CA ARG A 92 10.32 5.73 -2.04
C ARG A 92 11.75 6.22 -1.84
N TYR A 93 12.46 6.41 -2.95
CA TYR A 93 13.80 6.99 -3.02
C TYR A 93 13.82 8.19 -3.96
N ALA A 94 14.61 9.20 -3.61
CA ALA A 94 14.88 10.34 -4.48
C ALA A 94 15.75 9.88 -5.67
N THR A 95 15.14 9.77 -6.84
CA THR A 95 15.81 9.44 -8.11
C THR A 95 16.32 10.70 -8.76
N ASP A 96 17.50 10.69 -9.39
CA ASP A 96 18.09 11.87 -10.08
C ASP A 96 17.34 12.27 -11.37
N ASP A 97 16.63 11.33 -12.01
CA ASP A 97 15.68 11.57 -13.09
C ASP A 97 14.32 10.88 -12.81
N MET A 98 13.33 11.13 -13.68
CA MET A 98 12.07 10.39 -13.70
C MET A 98 12.18 9.20 -14.64
N TYR A 99 12.44 8.03 -14.06
CA TYR A 99 12.61 6.79 -14.78
C TYR A 99 11.28 6.11 -15.09
N GLU A 100 11.19 5.43 -16.24
CA GLU A 100 10.01 4.63 -16.56
C GLU A 100 9.95 3.37 -15.68
N VAL A 101 8.74 2.83 -15.53
CA VAL A 101 8.49 1.55 -14.83
C VAL A 101 9.36 0.43 -15.40
N GLY A 102 9.88 -0.40 -14.51
CA GLY A 102 10.77 -1.50 -14.84
C GLY A 102 12.24 -1.12 -15.01
N THR A 103 12.59 0.16 -14.90
CA THR A 103 13.99 0.60 -14.90
C THR A 103 14.70 0.07 -13.67
N VAL A 104 15.86 -0.57 -13.86
CA VAL A 104 16.72 -1.07 -12.78
C VAL A 104 17.61 0.07 -12.30
N VAL A 105 17.62 0.31 -10.99
CA VAL A 105 18.35 1.43 -10.38
C VAL A 105 19.39 0.94 -9.37
N VAL A 106 20.42 1.75 -9.19
CA VAL A 106 21.50 1.57 -8.21
C VAL A 106 21.51 2.76 -7.25
N ILE A 107 22.09 2.57 -6.07
CA ILE A 107 22.39 3.66 -5.14
C ILE A 107 23.52 4.51 -5.73
N GLY A 108 23.27 5.81 -5.91
CA GLY A 108 24.26 6.77 -6.45
C GLY A 108 23.65 7.80 -7.41
N GLY A 109 24.52 8.43 -8.19
CA GLY A 109 24.16 9.56 -9.05
C GLY A 109 24.13 10.90 -8.30
N ASP A 110 23.32 11.84 -8.79
CA ASP A 110 23.17 13.17 -8.18
C ASP A 110 22.16 13.19 -7.01
N ARG A 111 21.41 12.09 -6.80
CA ARG A 111 20.47 11.89 -5.69
C ARG A 111 20.71 10.52 -5.01
N GLU A 112 19.68 9.89 -4.44
CA GLU A 112 19.81 8.60 -3.75
C GLU A 112 19.91 7.43 -4.74
N ALA A 113 19.17 7.50 -5.85
CA ALA A 113 19.12 6.45 -6.85
C ALA A 113 19.27 6.99 -8.28
N THR A 114 19.91 6.19 -9.13
CA THR A 114 20.12 6.47 -10.56
C THR A 114 19.97 5.19 -11.38
N ALA A 115 19.71 5.30 -12.68
CA ALA A 115 19.64 4.13 -13.56
C ALA A 115 20.99 3.38 -13.54
N CYS A 116 20.95 2.05 -13.43
CA CYS A 116 22.17 1.25 -13.48
C CYS A 116 22.83 1.38 -14.85
N ASP A 117 24.16 1.44 -14.94
CA ASP A 117 24.89 1.50 -16.22
C ASP A 117 26.15 0.61 -16.22
N THR A 118 26.28 -0.20 -15.17
CA THR A 118 27.44 -1.03 -14.88
C THR A 118 26.98 -2.48 -14.73
N ASP A 119 27.70 -3.39 -15.39
CA ASP A 119 27.42 -4.83 -15.33
C ASP A 119 27.67 -5.37 -13.92
N ALA A 120 26.71 -6.13 -13.38
CA ALA A 120 26.79 -6.77 -12.06
C ALA A 120 27.21 -5.83 -10.91
N ASP A 121 26.60 -4.64 -10.84
CA ASP A 121 26.88 -3.66 -9.79
C ASP A 121 26.26 -4.07 -8.44
N HIS A 122 27.11 -4.27 -7.44
CA HIS A 122 26.72 -4.49 -6.05
C HIS A 122 25.89 -3.36 -5.41
N LYS A 123 25.84 -2.17 -6.03
CA LYS A 123 25.02 -1.04 -5.58
C LYS A 123 23.56 -1.13 -6.01
N VAL A 124 23.15 -2.20 -6.69
CA VAL A 124 21.77 -2.41 -7.11
C VAL A 124 20.80 -2.18 -5.94
N LEU A 125 19.80 -1.34 -6.17
CA LEU A 125 18.80 -0.99 -5.18
C LEU A 125 17.50 -1.76 -5.41
N GLY A 126 17.06 -1.83 -6.67
CA GLY A 126 15.81 -2.46 -7.04
C GLY A 126 15.32 -2.00 -8.40
N ILE A 127 14.01 -2.06 -8.61
CA ILE A 127 13.35 -1.77 -9.89
C ILE A 127 12.26 -0.74 -9.68
N VAL A 128 12.14 0.26 -10.55
CA VAL A 128 11.06 1.26 -10.51
C VAL A 128 9.71 0.56 -10.67
N SER A 129 8.83 0.74 -9.68
CA SER A 129 7.48 0.17 -9.62
C SER A 129 6.41 1.22 -9.93
N GLU A 130 5.29 0.78 -10.50
CA GLU A 130 4.14 1.66 -10.80
C GLU A 130 3.16 1.70 -9.63
N ASN A 131 2.68 0.53 -9.22
CA ASN A 131 1.62 0.37 -8.23
C ASN A 131 1.99 -0.67 -7.17
N PRO A 132 2.91 -0.35 -6.23
CA PRO A 132 3.22 -1.24 -5.12
C PRO A 132 2.01 -1.60 -4.26
N ALA A 133 1.99 -2.85 -3.76
CA ALA A 133 0.99 -3.32 -2.80
C ALA A 133 1.12 -2.64 -1.44
N TYR A 134 2.37 -2.34 -1.06
CA TYR A 134 2.70 -1.58 0.12
C TYR A 134 3.85 -0.61 -0.20
N LYS A 135 3.66 0.66 0.19
CA LYS A 135 4.62 1.74 -0.04
C LYS A 135 5.22 2.19 1.29
N MET A 136 6.55 2.14 1.40
CA MET A 136 7.32 2.67 2.51
C MET A 136 7.80 4.09 2.20
N ASN A 137 7.99 4.89 3.25
CA ASN A 137 8.44 6.28 3.15
C ASN A 137 7.54 7.18 2.27
N GLN A 138 6.22 6.96 2.30
CA GLN A 138 5.28 7.77 1.54
C GLN A 138 5.30 9.24 2.04
N GLY A 139 5.36 10.19 1.10
CA GLY A 139 5.34 11.64 1.39
C GLY A 139 6.65 12.37 1.08
N THR A 140 7.70 11.66 0.69
CA THR A 140 8.95 12.23 0.16
C THR A 140 8.89 12.38 -1.37
N GLU A 141 9.74 13.25 -1.93
CA GLU A 141 9.94 13.34 -3.38
C GLU A 141 10.76 12.13 -3.88
N GLY A 142 10.39 11.58 -5.04
CA GLY A 142 11.07 10.43 -5.61
C GLY A 142 10.12 9.44 -6.28
N GLN A 143 10.65 8.25 -6.58
CA GLN A 143 9.92 7.15 -7.20
C GLN A 143 9.85 5.93 -6.29
N ASP A 144 8.82 5.12 -6.48
CA ASP A 144 8.66 3.87 -5.72
C ASP A 144 9.58 2.80 -6.34
N ILE A 145 10.54 2.32 -5.56
CA ILE A 145 11.49 1.27 -5.99
C ILE A 145 11.11 -0.03 -5.29
N ALA A 146 10.77 -1.06 -6.07
CA ALA A 146 10.44 -2.38 -5.57
C ALA A 146 11.68 -3.04 -4.95
N LEU A 147 11.56 -3.40 -3.67
CA LEU A 147 12.58 -4.10 -2.90
C LEU A 147 12.30 -5.61 -2.86
N THR A 148 11.03 -6.00 -2.94
CA THR A 148 10.64 -7.40 -3.12
C THR A 148 9.27 -7.50 -3.75
N GLY A 149 9.03 -8.57 -4.51
CA GLY A 149 7.75 -8.85 -5.14
C GLY A 149 7.88 -9.15 -6.60
N ARG A 150 6.74 -9.13 -7.30
CA ARG A 150 6.66 -9.30 -8.75
C ARG A 150 6.51 -7.93 -9.40
N VAL A 151 7.45 -7.58 -10.28
CA VAL A 151 7.42 -6.34 -11.07
C VAL A 151 7.89 -6.57 -12.50
N PRO A 152 7.43 -5.75 -13.46
CA PRO A 152 8.05 -5.68 -14.78
C PRO A 152 9.49 -5.18 -14.65
N CYS A 153 10.40 -5.70 -15.46
CA CYS A 153 11.82 -5.36 -15.47
C CYS A 153 12.29 -5.17 -16.90
N LYS A 154 12.96 -4.05 -17.16
CA LYS A 154 13.68 -3.82 -18.41
C LYS A 154 14.93 -4.69 -18.44
N VAL A 155 15.09 -5.44 -19.52
CA VAL A 155 16.19 -6.39 -19.68
C VAL A 155 16.85 -6.28 -21.05
N VAL A 156 18.12 -6.65 -21.13
CA VAL A 156 18.86 -6.86 -22.39
C VAL A 156 19.43 -8.27 -22.43
N GLY A 157 19.71 -8.78 -23.64
CA GLY A 157 20.24 -10.12 -23.82
C GLY A 157 19.18 -11.22 -23.76
N GLU A 158 19.62 -12.44 -24.04
CA GLU A 158 18.81 -13.64 -23.87
C GLU A 158 18.60 -13.93 -22.38
N ILE A 159 17.34 -14.20 -22.00
CA ILE A 159 16.94 -14.52 -20.63
C ILE A 159 16.15 -15.82 -20.64
N THR A 160 16.52 -16.75 -19.76
CA THR A 160 15.73 -17.95 -19.49
C THR A 160 14.96 -17.78 -18.17
N ARG A 161 13.70 -18.22 -18.15
CA ARG A 161 12.90 -18.27 -16.91
C ARG A 161 13.70 -19.01 -15.82
N GLY A 162 13.84 -18.37 -14.66
CA GLY A 162 14.60 -18.89 -13.51
C GLY A 162 16.02 -18.34 -13.40
N ASP A 163 16.52 -17.65 -14.41
CA ASP A 163 17.84 -16.99 -14.37
C ASP A 163 17.90 -15.98 -13.23
N LEU A 164 19.04 -15.96 -12.54
CA LEU A 164 19.40 -14.83 -11.69
C LEU A 164 19.66 -13.63 -12.62
N LEU A 165 19.14 -12.47 -12.25
CA LEU A 165 19.30 -11.23 -12.99
C LEU A 165 20.19 -10.26 -12.22
N VAL A 166 21.11 -9.63 -12.92
CA VAL A 166 22.01 -8.58 -12.42
C VAL A 166 21.84 -7.32 -13.26
N THR A 167 22.35 -6.17 -12.79
CA THR A 167 22.42 -4.95 -13.63
C THR A 167 23.25 -5.19 -14.88
N SER A 168 22.95 -4.45 -15.95
CA SER A 168 23.71 -4.51 -17.20
C SER A 168 24.44 -3.18 -17.46
N ALA A 169 25.36 -3.19 -18.42
CA ALA A 169 25.96 -1.97 -18.94
C ALA A 169 25.00 -1.14 -19.81
N THR A 170 23.83 -1.68 -20.17
CA THR A 170 22.77 -0.89 -20.84
C THR A 170 21.99 -0.14 -19.76
N SER A 171 21.98 1.18 -19.84
CA SER A 171 21.40 2.03 -18.80
C SER A 171 19.97 1.60 -18.42
N GLY A 172 19.73 1.34 -17.14
CA GLY A 172 18.42 1.00 -16.60
C GLY A 172 17.93 -0.41 -16.87
N HIS A 173 18.77 -1.30 -17.42
CA HIS A 173 18.37 -2.67 -17.78
C HIS A 173 19.13 -3.71 -16.95
N ALA A 174 18.44 -4.80 -16.63
CA ALA A 174 19.06 -6.02 -16.13
C ALA A 174 19.47 -6.97 -17.28
N LYS A 175 20.26 -7.98 -16.95
CA LYS A 175 20.61 -9.10 -17.84
C LYS A 175 20.75 -10.39 -17.04
N SER A 176 20.81 -11.52 -17.74
CA SER A 176 21.10 -12.81 -17.12
C SER A 176 22.51 -12.78 -16.50
N TRP A 177 22.60 -13.28 -15.27
CA TRP A 177 23.83 -13.37 -14.51
C TRP A 177 24.78 -14.39 -15.13
N ASP A 178 26.06 -14.03 -15.22
CA ASP A 178 27.12 -14.96 -15.60
C ASP A 178 27.69 -15.67 -14.34
N PRO A 179 27.51 -17.00 -14.21
CA PRO A 179 28.02 -17.76 -13.07
C PRO A 179 29.53 -17.66 -12.85
N ALA A 180 30.30 -17.32 -13.89
CA ALA A 180 31.75 -17.14 -13.77
C ALA A 180 32.13 -15.80 -13.10
N ASN A 181 31.22 -14.83 -13.07
CA ASN A 181 31.45 -13.47 -12.62
C ASN A 181 30.49 -13.09 -11.48
N TYR A 182 30.56 -13.83 -10.37
CA TYR A 182 29.76 -13.53 -9.19
C TYR A 182 30.30 -12.29 -8.47
N VAL A 183 29.47 -11.24 -8.39
CA VAL A 183 29.69 -10.10 -7.52
C VAL A 183 28.67 -10.17 -6.37
N PRO A 184 29.10 -10.37 -5.11
CA PRO A 184 28.17 -10.37 -3.98
C PRO A 184 27.31 -9.10 -3.93
N GLY A 185 26.00 -9.28 -3.76
CA GLY A 185 25.04 -8.18 -3.69
C GLY A 185 24.58 -7.60 -5.04
N SER A 186 25.05 -8.11 -6.19
CA SER A 186 24.69 -7.58 -7.52
C SER A 186 23.38 -8.10 -8.11
N VAL A 187 22.77 -9.10 -7.46
CA VAL A 187 21.58 -9.76 -8.00
C VAL A 187 20.33 -8.96 -7.65
N VAL A 188 19.57 -8.60 -8.68
CA VAL A 188 18.29 -7.88 -8.61
C VAL A 188 17.15 -8.83 -8.21
N GLY A 189 17.13 -10.03 -8.81
CA GLY A 189 16.05 -11.00 -8.64
C GLY A 189 16.15 -12.18 -9.59
N LYS A 190 15.02 -12.88 -9.78
CA LYS A 190 14.90 -14.04 -10.69
C LYS A 190 13.89 -13.80 -11.79
N ALA A 191 14.24 -14.17 -13.02
CA ALA A 191 13.36 -14.09 -14.17
C ALA A 191 12.14 -15.01 -14.00
N LEU A 192 10.94 -14.48 -14.22
CA LEU A 192 9.69 -15.25 -14.24
C LEU A 192 9.25 -15.60 -15.67
N GLU A 193 9.90 -14.99 -16.66
CA GLU A 193 9.63 -15.17 -18.09
C GLU A 193 10.95 -15.32 -18.84
N SER A 194 10.88 -15.98 -20.01
CA SER A 194 12.00 -16.05 -20.93
C SER A 194 11.87 -14.95 -21.99
N LYS A 195 13.01 -14.45 -22.47
CA LYS A 195 13.10 -13.51 -23.59
C LYS A 195 14.20 -13.96 -24.53
N SER A 196 13.86 -14.12 -25.81
CA SER A 196 14.83 -14.45 -26.85
C SER A 196 15.48 -13.20 -27.46
N GLY A 197 16.69 -13.37 -27.98
CA GLY A 197 17.44 -12.34 -28.71
C GLY A 197 18.13 -11.30 -27.82
N ASP A 198 19.15 -10.66 -28.38
CA ASP A 198 20.08 -9.83 -27.61
C ASP A 198 19.57 -8.42 -27.28
N GLY A 199 18.51 -7.96 -27.95
CA GLY A 199 17.98 -6.59 -27.83
C GLY A 199 17.34 -6.28 -26.48
N ALA A 200 16.85 -5.05 -26.31
CA ALA A 200 16.08 -4.66 -25.13
C ALA A 200 14.67 -5.28 -25.13
N GLY A 201 14.09 -5.47 -23.94
CA GLY A 201 12.72 -5.92 -23.75
C GLY A 201 12.28 -5.74 -22.29
N VAL A 202 11.06 -6.18 -21.99
CA VAL A 202 10.51 -6.15 -20.62
C VAL A 202 10.01 -7.55 -20.29
N ILE A 203 10.32 -8.02 -19.08
CA ILE A 203 9.86 -9.31 -18.54
C ILE A 203 9.40 -9.16 -17.09
N GLU A 204 8.57 -10.08 -16.62
CA GLU A 204 8.24 -10.17 -15.19
C GLU A 204 9.40 -10.78 -14.37
N VAL A 205 9.68 -10.18 -13.22
CA VAL A 205 10.79 -10.56 -12.32
C VAL A 205 10.31 -10.69 -10.88
N ALA A 206 10.81 -11.71 -10.17
CA ALA A 206 10.69 -11.82 -8.73
C ALA A 206 11.89 -11.15 -8.04
N VAL A 207 11.69 -9.94 -7.54
CA VAL A 207 12.70 -9.11 -6.86
C VAL A 207 12.93 -9.61 -5.43
N GLY A 208 14.19 -9.57 -4.97
CA GLY A 208 14.58 -9.97 -3.63
C GLY A 208 14.59 -11.48 -3.37
N LYS A 209 14.41 -12.31 -4.41
CA LYS A 209 14.57 -13.78 -4.35
C LYS A 209 16.00 -14.17 -4.72
N VAL A 210 16.92 -13.93 -3.80
CA VAL A 210 18.37 -14.18 -3.91
C VAL A 210 18.79 -15.35 -3.05
#